data_AF-A0A7H4M342-F1
#
_entry.id   AF-A0A7H4M342-F1
#
_cell.length_a   1.000
_cell.length_b   1.000
_cell.length_c   1.000
_cell.angle_alpha   90.00
_cell.angle_beta   90.00
_cell.angle_gamma   90.00
#
_symmetry.space_group_name_H-M   'P 1'
#
loop_
_entity.id
_entity.type
_entity.pdbx_description
1 polymer ?
#
loop_
_entity_poly.entity_id
_entity_poly.type
_entity_poly.pdbx_seq_one_letter_code
_entity_poly.pdbx_strand_id
1 'polypeptide(L)'
;MIKALICHFRLDFAAVEAQWDLTFDSYFADDMKLLAPLAKDGLVEVDEKGIQVTPKGRLLIRNICMCFDTYLRQKARMQQFSRVI
;
A
#
# COMPACT_ATOMS: atom_id res chain seq x y z
N MET A 1 -4.68 5.47 3.95
CA MET A 1 -4.40 4.34 3.02
C MET A 1 -5.27 3.11 3.23
N ILE A 2 -5.26 2.43 4.38
CA ILE A 2 -6.09 1.20 4.58
C ILE A 2 -7.59 1.47 4.40
N LYS A 3 -8.09 2.62 4.86
CA LYS A 3 -9.48 3.04 4.57
C LYS A 3 -9.76 3.20 3.07
N ALA A 4 -8.79 3.65 2.27
CA ALA A 4 -8.96 3.81 0.82
C ALA A 4 -8.96 2.46 0.10
N LEU A 5 -8.09 1.51 0.50
CA LEU A 5 -8.14 0.13 0.02
C LEU A 5 -9.42 -0.59 0.43
N ILE A 6 -9.96 -0.32 1.63
CA ILE A 6 -11.20 -0.91 2.12
C ILE A 6 -12.44 -0.27 1.46
N CYS A 7 -12.46 1.04 1.23
CA CYS A 7 -13.63 1.75 0.68
C CYS A 7 -13.62 1.84 -0.85
N HIS A 8 -12.47 2.01 -1.47
CA HIS A 8 -12.33 2.25 -2.92
C HIS A 8 -11.68 1.09 -3.65
N PHE A 9 -11.15 0.08 -2.93
CA PHE A 9 -10.46 -1.07 -3.52
C PHE A 9 -9.33 -0.65 -4.48
N ARG A 10 -8.80 0.57 -4.31
CA ARG A 10 -7.80 1.19 -5.17
C ARG A 10 -6.85 2.01 -4.31
N LEU A 11 -5.61 2.09 -4.77
CA LEU A 11 -4.53 2.83 -4.16
C LEU A 11 -3.77 3.56 -5.26
N ASP A 12 -3.87 4.88 -5.30
CA ASP A 12 -3.14 5.71 -6.28
C ASP A 12 -1.81 6.16 -5.68
N PHE A 13 -0.70 5.84 -6.36
CA PHE A 13 0.65 6.14 -5.85
C PHE A 13 0.82 7.62 -5.59
N ALA A 14 0.42 8.48 -6.53
CA ALA A 14 0.51 9.94 -6.38
C ALA A 14 -0.22 10.47 -5.12
N ALA A 15 -1.36 9.86 -4.76
CA ALA A 15 -2.09 10.25 -3.55
C ALA A 15 -1.35 9.83 -2.27
N VAL A 16 -0.62 8.70 -2.32
CA VAL A 16 0.24 8.24 -1.22
C VAL A 16 1.45 9.15 -1.06
N GLU A 17 2.14 9.41 -2.17
CA GLU A 17 3.33 10.25 -2.18
C GLU A 17 3.00 11.65 -1.64
N ALA A 18 1.90 12.25 -2.09
CA ALA A 18 1.43 13.54 -1.60
C ALA A 18 1.00 13.53 -0.13
N GLN A 19 0.43 12.42 0.37
CA GLN A 19 -0.03 12.33 1.76
C GLN A 19 1.12 12.10 2.74
N TRP A 20 2.19 11.42 2.33
CA TRP A 20 3.25 10.93 3.22
C TRP A 20 4.64 11.52 2.91
N ASP A 21 4.72 12.42 1.93
CA ASP A 21 5.95 13.08 1.46
C ASP A 21 7.09 12.07 1.22
N LEU A 22 6.81 11.08 0.37
CA LEU A 22 7.73 9.98 0.06
C LEU A 22 7.62 9.57 -1.41
N THR A 23 8.65 8.90 -1.93
CA THR A 23 8.61 8.24 -3.25
C THR A 23 8.10 6.81 -3.10
N PHE A 24 6.99 6.49 -3.77
CA PHE A 24 6.32 5.19 -3.62
C PHE A 24 7.22 4.04 -4.07
N ASP A 25 7.84 4.18 -5.25
CA ASP A 25 8.62 3.13 -5.89
C ASP A 25 9.79 2.66 -5.02
N SER A 26 10.57 3.61 -4.49
CA SER A 26 11.69 3.29 -3.60
C SER A 26 11.23 2.81 -2.22
N TYR A 27 10.11 3.35 -1.73
CA TYR A 27 9.65 3.07 -0.37
C TYR A 27 8.92 1.72 -0.26
N PHE A 28 8.15 1.35 -1.28
CA PHE A 28 7.36 0.13 -1.33
C PHE A 28 8.00 -0.94 -2.24
N ALA A 29 9.27 -0.79 -2.62
CA ALA A 29 9.97 -1.76 -3.48
C ALA A 29 9.92 -3.20 -2.92
N ASP A 30 10.07 -3.36 -1.61
CA ASP A 30 9.96 -4.68 -0.96
C ASP A 30 8.50 -5.14 -0.81
N ASP A 31 7.58 -4.21 -0.56
CA ASP A 31 6.13 -4.52 -0.55
C ASP A 31 5.65 -4.98 -1.92
N MET A 32 6.16 -4.42 -3.02
CA MET A 32 5.85 -4.86 -4.38
C MET A 32 6.29 -6.30 -4.63
N LYS A 33 7.41 -6.74 -4.02
CA LYS A 33 7.82 -8.15 -4.09
C LYS A 33 6.86 -9.06 -3.34
N LEU A 34 6.35 -8.62 -2.18
CA LEU A 34 5.32 -9.36 -1.44
C LEU A 34 3.98 -9.36 -2.15
N LEU A 35 3.67 -8.31 -2.91
CA LEU A 35 2.44 -8.16 -3.67
C LEU A 35 2.46 -8.95 -4.99
N ALA A 36 3.62 -9.14 -5.60
CA ALA A 36 3.79 -9.88 -6.86
C ALA A 36 3.08 -11.26 -6.89
N PRO A 37 3.19 -12.14 -5.88
CA PRO A 37 2.42 -13.39 -5.87
C PRO A 37 0.91 -13.16 -5.79
N LEU A 38 0.43 -12.16 -5.04
CA LEU A 38 -0.99 -11.83 -4.99
C LEU A 38 -1.50 -11.29 -6.33
N ALA A 39 -0.67 -10.51 -7.03
CA ALA A 39 -0.98 -10.04 -8.37
C ALA A 39 -1.04 -11.20 -9.37
N LYS A 40 -0.08 -12.13 -9.29
CA LYS A 40 -0.06 -13.36 -10.09
C LYS A 40 -1.29 -14.24 -9.85
N ASP A 41 -1.79 -14.28 -8.62
CA ASP A 41 -3.01 -15.02 -8.26
C ASP A 41 -4.32 -14.29 -8.68
N GLY A 42 -4.19 -13.11 -9.31
CA GLY A 42 -5.30 -12.29 -9.78
C GLY A 42 -6.10 -11.65 -8.65
N LEU A 43 -5.48 -11.44 -7.48
CA LEU A 43 -6.11 -10.77 -6.33
C LEU A 43 -6.00 -9.25 -6.44
N VAL A 44 -4.93 -8.77 -7.07
CA VAL A 44 -4.70 -7.34 -7.32
C VAL A 44 -4.13 -7.16 -8.73
N GLU A 45 -4.43 -6.02 -9.32
CA GLU A 45 -3.82 -5.52 -10.53
C GLU A 45 -2.92 -4.35 -10.13
N VAL A 46 -1.69 -4.36 -10.61
CA VAL A 46 -0.70 -3.31 -10.34
C VAL A 46 -0.40 -2.65 -11.66
N ASP A 47 -0.53 -1.32 -11.70
CA ASP A 47 -0.16 -0.50 -12.83
C ASP A 47 0.82 0.60 -12.39
N GLU A 48 1.29 1.42 -13.33
CA GLU A 48 2.23 2.51 -13.04
C GLU A 48 1.59 3.64 -12.21
N LYS A 49 0.26 3.68 -12.11
CA LYS A 49 -0.50 4.73 -11.43
C LYS A 49 -0.90 4.31 -10.02
N GLY A 50 -0.96 3.01 -9.74
CA GLY A 50 -1.54 2.48 -8.53
C GLY A 50 -1.75 0.97 -8.50
N ILE A 51 -2.55 0.56 -7.53
CA ILE A 51 -2.97 -0.82 -7.31
C ILE A 51 -4.49 -0.85 -7.26
N GLN A 52 -5.08 -1.78 -7.99
CA GLN A 52 -6.51 -2.03 -8.02
C GLN A 52 -6.78 -3.45 -7.49
N VAL A 53 -7.64 -3.57 -6.48
CA VAL A 53 -8.04 -4.88 -5.96
C VAL A 53 -9.13 -5.46 -6.84
N THR A 54 -8.90 -6.66 -7.34
CA THR A 54 -9.87 -7.38 -8.18
C THR A 54 -11.05 -7.88 -7.35
N PRO A 55 -12.19 -8.24 -7.96
CA PRO A 55 -13.31 -8.82 -7.23
C PRO A 55 -12.92 -10.03 -6.35
N LYS A 56 -11.97 -10.86 -6.82
CA LYS A 56 -11.43 -12.01 -6.08
C LYS A 56 -10.62 -11.57 -4.85
N GLY A 57 -9.80 -10.52 -5.01
CA GLY A 57 -9.02 -9.95 -3.91
C GLY A 57 -9.84 -9.26 -2.83
N ARG A 58 -11.06 -8.79 -3.13
CA ARG A 58 -11.93 -8.14 -2.14
C ARG A 58 -12.25 -9.03 -0.94
N LEU A 59 -12.38 -10.34 -1.16
CA LEU A 59 -12.59 -11.33 -0.08
C LEU A 59 -11.38 -11.43 0.86
N LEU A 60 -10.19 -11.13 0.34
CA LEU A 60 -8.91 -11.18 1.05
C LEU A 60 -8.34 -9.78 1.32
N ILE A 61 -9.17 -8.74 1.28
CA ILE A 61 -8.74 -7.35 1.38
C ILE A 61 -7.96 -7.07 2.67
N ARG A 62 -8.26 -7.76 3.77
CA ARG A 62 -7.50 -7.65 5.03
C ARG A 62 -6.07 -8.14 4.87
N ASN A 63 -5.84 -9.24 4.16
CA ASN A 63 -4.49 -9.78 3.91
C ASN A 63 -3.69 -8.83 3.03
N ILE A 64 -4.31 -8.28 1.98
CA ILE A 64 -3.69 -7.28 1.11
C ILE A 64 -3.34 -6.02 1.91
N CYS A 65 -4.26 -5.52 2.74
CA CYS A 65 -4.02 -4.33 3.56
C CYS A 65 -2.92 -4.55 4.61
N MET A 66 -2.77 -5.75 5.17
CA MET A 66 -1.76 -6.05 6.19
C MET A 66 -0.32 -5.93 5.67
N CYS A 67 -0.09 -6.24 4.38
CA CYS A 67 1.21 -6.01 3.74
C CYS A 67 1.61 -4.53 3.85
N PHE A 68 0.71 -3.63 3.49
CA PHE A 68 0.98 -2.19 3.53
C PHE A 68 0.89 -1.57 4.94
N ASP A 69 0.00 -2.09 5.81
CA ASP A 69 -0.22 -1.56 7.16
C ASP A 69 1.01 -1.68 8.05
N THR A 70 1.69 -2.83 8.05
CA THR A 70 2.83 -3.09 8.93
C THR A 70 3.96 -2.11 8.68
N TYR A 71 4.29 -1.86 7.41
CA TYR A 71 5.32 -0.91 7.01
C TYR A 71 4.92 0.54 7.26
N LEU A 72 3.68 0.93 6.93
CA LEU A 72 3.15 2.27 7.24
C LEU A 72 3.17 2.54 8.74
N ARG A 73 2.85 1.54 9.58
CA ARG A 73 2.85 1.69 11.04
C ARG A 73 4.26 1.80 11.59
N GLN A 74 5.22 1.04 11.08
CA GLN A 74 6.63 1.17 11.47
C GLN A 74 7.19 2.55 11.13
N LYS A 75 6.92 3.09 9.94
CA LYS A 75 7.39 4.44 9.58
C LYS A 75 6.61 5.56 10.23
N ALA A 76 5.29 5.46 10.39
CA ALA A 76 4.54 6.44 11.18
C ALA A 76 5.13 6.54 12.59
N ARG A 77 5.53 5.39 13.16
CA ARG A 77 6.25 5.35 14.44
C ARG A 77 7.65 5.97 14.36
N MET A 78 8.42 5.74 13.30
CA MET A 78 9.74 6.39 13.11
C MET A 78 9.66 7.90 12.85
N GLN A 79 8.73 8.37 12.01
CA GLN A 79 8.52 9.79 11.72
C GLN A 79 7.99 10.55 12.94
N GLN A 80 7.22 9.91 13.83
CA GLN A 80 6.79 10.50 15.11
C GLN A 80 7.96 10.82 16.06
N PHE A 81 9.15 10.24 15.85
CA PHE A 81 10.36 10.60 16.61
C PHE A 81 11.19 11.73 15.98
N SER A 82 10.78 12.27 14.82
CA SER A 82 11.52 13.35 14.13
C SER A 82 11.00 14.77 14.44
N ARG A 83 10.14 14.93 15.45
CA ARG A 83 9.71 16.23 15.99
C ARG A 83 10.21 16.43 17.41
N VAL A 84 11.54 16.48 17.57
CA VAL A 84 12.19 17.16 18.69
C VAL A 84 13.33 18.00 18.13
N ILE A 85 13.00 19.22 17.69
CA ILE A 85 13.86 20.40 17.70
C ILE A 85 12.97 21.56 18.14
#